data_AF-A0A0J1IPB5-F1
#
_entry.id   AF-A0A0J1IPB5-F1
#
_cell.length_a   1.000
_cell.length_b   1.000
_cell.length_c   1.000
_cell.angle_alpha   90.00
_cell.angle_beta   90.00
_cell.angle_gamma   90.00
#
_symmetry.space_group_name_H-M   'P 1'
#
loop_
_entity.id
_entity.type
_entity.pdbx_description
1 polymer ?
#
loop_
_entity_poly.entity_id
_entity_poly.type
_entity_poly.pdbx_seq_one_letter_code
_entity_poly.pdbx_strand_id
1 'polypeptide(L)'
;MKAKLVMLLMILILLLPISFSVYADQKTPAKELDELDTLSDEVLQLVRSERYEDAKKILDYFSNQFSSVSVNGSPFTVDERRILTGTHDEAVEAITNQSIKNDERINSVTKFRLAVDAVSSGEQPLWTQMEEPVMSTYREMKDAILLDDKEKFDEKLDSFLSLYQIIYPSLKLDVSAAQFQELNSLVEFMNTYRLQVFNQQGDLEEVTQLESELQDVFNQLYEDEADPSLWWVIISTGSIIILTLSYVGWRKYLGDKAEKRKTKKG
;
A
#
# COMPACT_ATOMS: atom_id res chain seq x y z
N MET A 1 53.52 29.57 -33.90
CA MET A 1 52.25 30.22 -33.47
C MET A 1 51.18 29.22 -33.04
N LYS A 2 50.95 28.13 -33.78
CA LYS A 2 49.92 27.11 -33.44
C LYS A 2 50.11 26.42 -32.07
N ALA A 3 51.35 26.10 -31.68
CA ALA A 3 51.63 25.46 -30.38
C ALA A 3 51.36 26.36 -29.16
N LYS A 4 51.60 27.68 -29.29
CA LYS A 4 51.29 28.65 -28.22
C LYS A 4 49.79 28.85 -28.05
N LEU A 5 49.03 28.77 -29.15
CA LEU A 5 47.57 28.85 -29.14
C LEU A 5 46.95 27.62 -28.45
N VAL A 6 47.47 26.42 -28.72
CA VAL A 6 47.00 25.17 -28.09
C VAL A 6 47.28 25.19 -26.58
N MET A 7 48.46 25.65 -26.17
CA MET A 7 48.81 25.76 -24.75
C MET A 7 47.92 26.77 -24.00
N LEU A 8 47.57 27.88 -24.64
CA LEU A 8 46.69 28.89 -24.07
C LEU A 8 45.23 28.39 -23.95
N LEU A 9 44.76 27.60 -24.92
CA LEU A 9 43.44 26.97 -24.87
C LEU A 9 43.35 25.93 -23.73
N MET A 10 44.43 25.18 -23.49
CA MET A 10 44.47 24.15 -22.45
C MET A 10 44.47 24.76 -21.04
N ILE A 11 45.15 25.89 -20.85
CA ILE A 11 45.13 26.66 -19.60
C ILE A 11 43.75 27.31 -19.38
N LEU A 12 43.09 27.76 -20.44
CA LEU A 12 41.74 28.33 -20.36
C LEU A 12 40.70 27.28 -19.94
N ILE A 13 40.82 26.04 -20.41
CA ILE A 13 39.95 24.92 -20.00
C ILE A 13 40.19 24.53 -18.54
N LEU A 14 41.42 24.65 -18.05
CA LEU A 14 41.79 24.32 -16.67
C LEU A 14 41.39 25.40 -15.65
N LEU A 15 41.13 26.62 -16.12
CA LEU A 15 40.61 27.74 -15.33
C LEU A 15 39.08 27.85 -15.37
N LEU A 16 38.39 26.97 -16.13
CA LEU A 16 36.94 26.88 -16.02
C LEU A 16 36.61 26.30 -14.64
N PRO A 17 35.81 26.99 -13.81
CA PRO A 17 35.36 26.42 -12.56
C PRO A 17 34.52 25.19 -12.91
N ILE A 18 35.06 24.00 -12.66
CA ILE A 18 34.25 22.79 -12.61
C ILE A 18 33.42 22.94 -11.34
N SER A 19 32.29 23.63 -11.48
CA SER A 19 31.26 23.68 -10.47
C SER A 19 30.69 22.27 -10.34
N PHE A 20 31.38 21.40 -9.60
CA PHE A 20 30.70 20.31 -8.93
C PHE A 20 29.76 21.00 -7.95
N SER A 21 28.50 21.15 -8.36
CA SER A 21 27.40 21.44 -7.47
C SER A 21 27.35 20.31 -6.46
N VAL A 22 28.08 20.47 -5.36
CA VAL A 22 27.78 19.78 -4.12
C VAL A 22 26.43 20.35 -3.71
N TYR A 23 25.36 19.62 -3.99
CA TYR A 23 24.05 19.93 -3.46
C TYR A 23 24.15 19.85 -1.95
N ALA A 24 24.28 21.02 -1.31
CA ALA A 24 24.02 21.14 0.12
C ALA A 24 22.59 20.64 0.33
N ASP A 25 22.41 19.79 1.33
CA ASP A 25 21.17 19.09 1.62
C ASP A 25 20.07 20.08 2.04
N GLN A 26 19.40 20.69 1.06
CA GLN A 26 18.28 21.59 1.32
C GLN A 26 17.09 20.73 1.68
N LYS A 27 16.59 20.89 2.91
CA LYS A 27 15.35 20.29 3.38
C LYS A 27 14.19 20.77 2.51
N THR A 28 13.79 19.95 1.54
CA THR A 28 12.57 20.14 0.76
C THR A 28 11.41 19.44 1.46
N PRO A 29 10.16 19.93 1.38
CA PRO A 29 9.00 19.30 2.02
C PRO A 29 8.85 17.80 1.70
N ALA A 30 9.10 17.40 0.45
CA ALA A 30 9.05 15.99 0.03
C ALA A 30 10.10 15.11 0.75
N LYS A 31 11.28 15.66 1.04
CA LYS A 31 12.35 14.95 1.74
C LYS A 31 12.05 14.82 3.24
N GLU A 32 11.34 15.79 3.82
CA GLU A 32 10.92 15.69 5.21
C GLU A 32 9.82 14.64 5.39
N LEU A 33 8.90 14.48 4.43
CA LEU A 33 7.90 13.40 4.42
C LEU A 33 8.56 12.02 4.29
N ASP A 34 9.54 11.88 3.40
CA ASP A 34 10.33 10.65 3.23
C ASP A 34 11.09 10.24 4.50
N GLU A 35 11.58 11.22 5.28
CA GLU A 35 12.20 10.94 6.58
C GLU A 35 11.17 10.40 7.59
N LEU A 36 9.97 10.98 7.65
CA LEU A 36 8.89 10.47 8.52
C LEU A 36 8.48 9.04 8.14
N ASP A 37 8.34 8.79 6.84
CA ASP A 37 8.05 7.47 6.27
C ASP A 37 9.09 6.44 6.72
N THR A 38 10.37 6.74 6.49
CA THR A 38 11.51 5.89 6.89
C THR A 38 11.54 5.59 8.38
N LEU A 39 11.33 6.61 9.22
CA LEU A 39 11.30 6.45 10.68
C LEU A 39 10.17 5.53 11.13
N SER A 40 8.99 5.66 10.52
CA SER A 40 7.86 4.80 10.86
C SER A 40 8.10 3.34 10.46
N ASP A 41 8.81 3.08 9.37
CA ASP A 41 9.23 1.71 8.99
C ASP A 41 10.26 1.14 9.96
N GLU A 42 11.27 1.95 10.35
CA GLU A 42 12.28 1.53 11.32
C GLU A 42 11.65 1.13 12.66
N VAL A 43 10.64 1.88 13.14
CA VAL A 43 9.86 1.53 14.33
C VAL A 43 9.24 0.14 14.18
N LEU A 44 8.56 -0.13 13.07
CA LEU A 44 7.93 -1.43 12.80
C LEU A 44 8.96 -2.57 12.81
N GLN A 45 10.11 -2.37 12.17
CA GLN A 45 11.19 -3.37 12.13
C GLN A 45 11.78 -3.66 13.52
N LEU A 46 11.98 -2.61 14.33
CA LEU A 46 12.50 -2.74 15.69
C LEU A 46 11.52 -3.48 16.62
N VAL A 47 10.22 -3.16 16.54
CA VAL A 47 9.18 -3.85 17.32
C VAL A 47 9.04 -5.31 16.91
N ARG A 48 9.08 -5.63 15.61
CA ARG A 48 9.12 -7.02 15.12
C ARG A 48 10.34 -7.80 15.63
N SER A 49 11.43 -7.10 15.92
CA SER A 49 12.65 -7.67 16.52
C SER A 49 12.66 -7.59 18.06
N GLU A 50 11.53 -7.25 18.69
CA GLU A 50 11.37 -7.05 20.13
C GLU A 50 12.30 -6.00 20.76
N ARG A 51 12.85 -5.09 19.95
CA ARG A 51 13.73 -3.99 20.38
C ARG A 51 12.93 -2.75 20.76
N TYR A 52 12.02 -2.89 21.73
CA TYR A 52 11.05 -1.84 22.09
C TYR A 52 11.70 -0.53 22.59
N GLU A 53 12.80 -0.62 23.34
CA GLU A 53 13.52 0.55 23.84
C GLU A 53 14.16 1.37 22.71
N ASP A 54 14.61 0.70 21.65
CA ASP A 54 15.15 1.39 20.48
C ASP A 54 14.02 1.95 19.63
N ALA A 55 12.93 1.19 19.43
CA ALA A 55 11.74 1.67 18.75
C ALA A 55 11.17 2.95 19.40
N LYS A 56 11.17 3.01 20.74
CA LYS A 56 10.75 4.21 21.48
C LYS A 56 11.62 5.42 21.16
N LYS A 57 12.95 5.27 21.07
CA LYS A 57 13.83 6.39 20.70
C LYS A 57 13.53 6.89 19.29
N ILE A 58 13.21 5.99 18.37
CA ILE A 58 12.84 6.36 17.00
C ILE A 58 11.49 7.09 16.98
N LEU A 59 10.49 6.66 17.75
CA LEU A 59 9.22 7.40 17.92
C LEU A 59 9.43 8.78 18.55
N ASP A 60 10.25 8.88 19.59
CA ASP A 60 10.60 10.17 20.21
C ASP A 60 11.30 11.11 19.18
N TYR A 61 12.17 10.56 18.32
CA TYR A 61 12.80 11.32 17.24
C TYR A 61 11.80 11.72 16.15
N PHE A 62 10.90 10.81 15.74
CA PHE A 62 9.80 11.08 14.82
C PHE A 62 8.96 12.27 15.27
N SER A 63 8.55 12.30 16.55
CA SER A 63 7.74 13.39 17.11
C SER A 63 8.41 14.77 16.98
N ASN A 64 9.73 14.82 17.16
CA ASN A 64 10.52 16.04 16.98
C ASN A 64 10.57 16.47 15.50
N GLN A 65 10.80 15.54 14.58
CA GLN A 65 10.79 15.84 13.14
C GLN A 65 9.40 16.28 12.68
N PHE A 66 8.36 15.55 13.05
CA PHE A 66 6.96 15.84 12.72
C PHE A 66 6.53 17.24 13.18
N SER A 67 6.94 17.64 14.38
CA SER A 67 6.70 19.00 14.90
C SER A 67 7.40 20.07 14.06
N SER A 68 8.61 19.80 13.57
CA SER A 68 9.36 20.74 12.72
C SER A 68 8.74 20.92 11.33
N VAL A 69 8.26 19.83 10.70
CA VAL A 69 7.53 19.85 9.42
C VAL A 69 6.20 20.61 9.57
N SER A 70 5.54 20.46 10.71
CA SER A 70 4.25 21.10 10.98
C SER A 70 4.34 22.63 11.10
N VAL A 71 5.49 23.18 11.48
CA VAL A 71 5.68 24.63 11.71
C VAL A 71 6.12 25.38 10.44
N ASN A 72 6.79 24.71 9.50
CA ASN A 72 7.46 25.34 8.35
C ASN A 72 6.60 25.51 7.08
N GLY A 73 5.27 25.64 7.23
CA GLY A 73 4.34 25.70 6.09
C GLY A 73 3.81 24.32 5.69
N SER A 74 3.44 23.53 6.71
CA SER A 74 3.06 22.11 6.65
C SER A 74 2.19 21.72 5.45
N PRO A 75 2.49 20.58 4.80
CA PRO A 75 1.59 19.96 3.83
C PRO A 75 0.33 19.37 4.48
N PHE A 76 0.29 19.20 5.81
CA PHE A 76 -0.77 18.46 6.47
C PHE A 76 -2.01 19.29 6.83
N THR A 77 -3.19 18.71 6.66
CA THR A 77 -4.44 19.24 7.20
C THR A 77 -4.50 19.11 8.74
N VAL A 78 -5.47 19.79 9.37
CA VAL A 78 -5.67 19.68 10.83
C VAL A 78 -6.05 18.26 11.23
N ASP A 79 -6.87 17.59 10.43
CA ASP A 79 -7.33 16.23 10.69
C ASP A 79 -6.21 15.20 10.50
N GLU A 80 -5.39 15.33 9.45
CA GLU A 80 -4.18 14.52 9.26
C GLU A 80 -3.27 14.58 10.48
N ARG A 81 -2.97 15.80 10.97
CA ARG A 81 -2.13 15.94 12.17
C ARG A 81 -2.72 15.24 13.38
N ARG A 82 -4.03 15.38 13.59
CA ARG A 82 -4.71 14.75 14.73
C ARG A 82 -4.66 13.23 14.64
N ILE A 83 -4.85 12.67 13.45
CA ILE A 83 -4.79 11.22 13.20
C ILE A 83 -3.37 10.69 13.42
N LEU A 84 -2.35 11.37 12.89
CA LEU A 84 -0.94 10.98 13.06
C LEU A 84 -0.48 11.07 14.51
N THR A 85 -0.84 12.14 15.23
CA THR A 85 -0.54 12.24 16.67
C THR A 85 -1.22 11.12 17.45
N GLY A 86 -2.50 10.83 17.17
CA GLY A 86 -3.22 9.76 17.85
C GLY A 86 -2.59 8.39 17.63
N THR A 87 -2.29 8.04 16.39
CA THR A 87 -1.65 6.74 16.05
C THR A 87 -0.23 6.63 16.59
N HIS A 88 0.53 7.73 16.62
CA HIS A 88 1.83 7.80 17.28
C HIS A 88 1.72 7.51 18.79
N ASP A 89 0.79 8.17 19.47
CA ASP A 89 0.62 8.01 20.92
C ASP A 89 0.18 6.59 21.28
N GLU A 90 -0.73 5.99 20.48
CA GLU A 90 -1.11 4.58 20.59
C GLU A 90 0.10 3.64 20.39
N ALA A 91 0.96 3.92 19.42
CA ALA A 91 2.18 3.15 19.18
C ALA A 91 3.15 3.24 20.38
N VAL A 92 3.37 4.44 20.94
CA VAL A 92 4.21 4.64 22.13
C VAL A 92 3.64 3.90 23.33
N GLU A 93 2.34 4.00 23.58
CA GLU A 93 1.67 3.30 24.67
C GLU A 93 1.84 1.77 24.54
N ALA A 94 1.61 1.25 23.33
CA ALA A 94 1.68 -0.18 23.07
C ALA A 94 3.09 -0.75 23.37
N ILE A 95 4.14 -0.10 22.88
CA ILE A 95 5.51 -0.62 23.04
C ILE A 95 6.08 -0.43 24.46
N THR A 96 5.56 0.53 25.22
CA THR A 96 6.04 0.82 26.59
C THR A 96 5.27 0.05 27.67
N ASN A 97 4.04 -0.39 27.36
CA ASN A 97 3.24 -1.16 28.29
C ASN A 97 3.63 -2.65 28.30
N GLN A 98 4.23 -3.09 29.41
CA GLN A 98 4.67 -4.47 29.60
C GLN A 98 3.54 -5.51 29.57
N SER A 99 2.29 -5.08 29.78
CA SER A 99 1.11 -5.96 29.80
C SER A 99 0.59 -6.30 28.40
N ILE A 100 0.94 -5.49 27.39
CA ILE A 100 0.49 -5.67 26.00
C ILE A 100 1.37 -6.73 25.33
N LYS A 101 0.72 -7.68 24.64
CA LYS A 101 1.41 -8.77 23.92
C LYS A 101 2.13 -8.25 22.68
N ASN A 102 3.18 -8.95 22.25
CA ASN A 102 3.97 -8.52 21.09
C ASN A 102 3.12 -8.31 19.82
N ASP A 103 2.17 -9.19 19.53
CA ASP A 103 1.31 -9.06 18.34
C ASP A 103 0.47 -7.78 18.37
N GLU A 104 -0.06 -7.42 19.55
CA GLU A 104 -0.80 -6.15 19.75
C GLU A 104 0.13 -4.93 19.59
N ARG A 105 1.40 -5.04 20.02
CA ARG A 105 2.40 -3.99 19.78
C ARG A 105 2.68 -3.82 18.30
N ILE A 106 2.87 -4.93 17.59
CA ILE A 106 3.08 -4.95 16.13
C ILE A 106 1.89 -4.31 15.43
N ASN A 107 0.66 -4.62 15.84
CA ASN A 107 -0.55 -4.04 15.26
C ASN A 107 -0.62 -2.52 15.47
N SER A 108 -0.31 -2.03 16.68
CA SER A 108 -0.30 -0.58 16.96
C SER A 108 0.76 0.17 16.14
N VAL A 109 1.97 -0.39 16.00
CA VAL A 109 2.99 0.25 15.16
C VAL A 109 2.74 0.08 13.66
N THR A 110 2.08 -1.00 13.24
CA THR A 110 1.62 -1.17 11.86
C THR A 110 0.57 -0.11 11.53
N LYS A 111 -0.42 0.09 12.40
CA LYS A 111 -1.42 1.16 12.28
C LYS A 111 -0.75 2.53 12.11
N PHE A 112 0.24 2.84 12.95
CA PHE A 112 1.02 4.07 12.83
C PHE A 112 1.77 4.18 11.50
N ARG A 113 2.48 3.12 11.09
CA ARG A 113 3.20 3.06 9.80
C ARG A 113 2.27 3.35 8.63
N LEU A 114 1.12 2.69 8.59
CA LEU A 114 0.13 2.85 7.53
C LEU A 114 -0.47 4.27 7.51
N ALA A 115 -0.65 4.91 8.66
CA ALA A 115 -1.15 6.27 8.73
C ALA A 115 -0.11 7.30 8.25
N VAL A 116 1.15 7.12 8.61
CA VAL A 116 2.26 7.95 8.10
C VAL A 116 2.42 7.80 6.60
N ASP A 117 2.33 6.57 6.11
CA ASP A 117 2.39 6.28 4.70
C ASP A 117 1.20 6.88 3.94
N ALA A 118 -0.03 6.79 4.44
CA ALA A 118 -1.21 7.40 3.82
C ALA A 118 -1.05 8.91 3.55
N VAL A 119 -0.41 9.65 4.47
CA VAL A 119 -0.17 11.10 4.28
C VAL A 119 1.10 11.43 3.46
N SER A 120 1.96 10.45 3.23
CA SER A 120 3.30 10.64 2.62
C SER A 120 3.40 10.02 1.23
N SER A 121 2.72 8.91 1.01
CA SER A 121 2.62 8.18 -0.24
C SER A 121 1.61 8.88 -1.16
N GLY A 122 1.93 8.92 -2.45
CA GLY A 122 1.03 9.47 -3.46
C GLY A 122 -0.04 8.46 -3.85
N GLU A 123 0.19 7.77 -4.97
CA GLU A 123 -0.84 6.99 -5.67
C GLU A 123 -1.01 5.54 -5.16
N GLN A 124 -0.11 5.01 -4.32
CA GLN A 124 -0.17 3.63 -3.80
C GLN A 124 0.11 3.54 -2.29
N PRO A 125 -0.89 3.81 -1.43
CA PRO A 125 -0.75 3.63 0.00
C PRO A 125 -0.55 2.16 0.40
N LEU A 126 0.34 1.90 1.35
CA LEU A 126 0.68 0.59 1.88
C LEU A 126 -0.51 -0.15 2.52
N TRP A 127 -1.53 0.58 3.00
CA TRP A 127 -2.68 -0.06 3.62
C TRP A 127 -3.49 -0.90 2.62
N THR A 128 -3.36 -0.65 1.32
CA THR A 128 -3.94 -1.49 0.26
C THR A 128 -3.43 -2.93 0.30
N GLN A 129 -2.20 -3.15 0.78
CA GLN A 129 -1.65 -4.50 0.96
C GLN A 129 -2.38 -5.32 2.02
N MET A 130 -3.22 -4.68 2.84
CA MET A 130 -4.11 -5.33 3.81
C MET A 130 -5.40 -5.85 3.17
N GLU A 131 -5.62 -5.66 1.86
CA GLU A 131 -6.79 -6.17 1.15
C GLU A 131 -6.98 -7.68 1.36
N GLU A 132 -5.94 -8.48 1.08
CA GLU A 132 -6.03 -9.93 1.21
C GLU A 132 -6.43 -10.36 2.63
N PRO A 133 -5.71 -9.98 3.70
CA PRO A 133 -6.05 -10.45 5.05
C PRO A 133 -7.42 -9.94 5.52
N VAL A 134 -7.82 -8.71 5.16
CA VAL A 134 -9.13 -8.16 5.50
C VAL A 134 -10.24 -8.92 4.79
N MET A 135 -10.12 -9.06 3.46
CA MET A 135 -11.14 -9.67 2.63
C MET A 135 -11.25 -11.18 2.85
N SER A 136 -10.14 -11.89 3.08
CA SER A 136 -10.17 -13.32 3.39
C SER A 136 -10.83 -13.58 4.74
N THR A 137 -10.46 -12.84 5.78
CA THR A 137 -11.09 -12.93 7.11
C THR A 137 -12.58 -12.59 7.04
N TYR A 138 -12.96 -11.58 6.26
CA TYR A 138 -14.35 -11.22 6.04
C TYR A 138 -15.15 -12.34 5.36
N ARG A 139 -14.60 -12.94 4.30
CA ARG A 139 -15.22 -14.10 3.64
C ARG A 139 -15.37 -15.29 4.57
N GLU A 140 -14.36 -15.58 5.40
CA GLU A 140 -14.44 -16.65 6.39
C GLU A 140 -15.54 -16.39 7.44
N MET A 141 -15.74 -15.13 7.84
CA MET A 141 -16.86 -14.72 8.70
C MET A 141 -18.20 -14.97 8.00
N LYS A 142 -18.34 -14.58 6.73
CA LYS A 142 -19.56 -14.83 5.93
C LYS A 142 -19.85 -16.33 5.79
N ASP A 143 -18.83 -17.12 5.50
CA ASP A 143 -18.95 -18.58 5.38
C ASP A 143 -19.41 -19.22 6.69
N ALA A 144 -18.97 -18.70 7.85
CA ALA A 144 -19.43 -19.17 9.15
C ALA A 144 -20.93 -18.93 9.38
N ILE A 145 -21.49 -17.82 8.86
CA ILE A 145 -22.94 -17.58 8.89
C ILE A 145 -23.68 -18.64 8.05
N LEU A 146 -23.18 -18.90 6.84
CA LEU A 146 -23.78 -19.88 5.92
C LEU A 146 -23.71 -21.33 6.45
N LEU A 147 -22.71 -21.63 7.26
CA LEU A 147 -22.48 -22.94 7.87
C LEU A 147 -23.16 -23.10 9.24
N ASP A 148 -23.89 -22.07 9.72
CA ASP A 148 -24.50 -22.03 11.06
C ASP A 148 -23.46 -22.24 12.19
N ASP A 149 -22.23 -21.77 11.98
CA ASP A 149 -21.11 -21.89 12.93
C ASP A 149 -20.92 -20.60 13.72
N LYS A 150 -21.63 -20.49 14.86
CA LYS A 150 -21.63 -19.29 15.69
C LYS A 150 -20.26 -18.95 16.28
N GLU A 151 -19.52 -19.97 16.70
CA GLU A 151 -18.21 -19.80 17.34
C GLU A 151 -17.20 -19.25 16.34
N LYS A 152 -17.16 -19.86 15.14
CA LYS A 152 -16.31 -19.38 14.05
C LYS A 152 -16.72 -17.98 13.57
N PHE A 153 -18.02 -17.69 13.53
CA PHE A 153 -18.48 -16.35 13.19
C PHE A 153 -17.97 -15.29 14.17
N ASP A 154 -18.07 -15.53 15.49
CA ASP A 154 -17.56 -14.58 16.49
C ASP A 154 -16.04 -14.40 16.37
N GLU A 155 -15.29 -15.49 16.24
CA GLU A 155 -13.84 -15.45 16.05
C GLU A 155 -13.43 -14.62 14.82
N LYS A 156 -14.11 -14.85 13.69
CA LYS A 156 -13.78 -14.18 12.42
C LYS A 156 -14.28 -12.74 12.38
N LEU A 157 -15.40 -12.42 13.01
CA LEU A 157 -15.83 -11.04 13.20
C LEU A 157 -14.81 -10.26 14.04
N ASP A 158 -14.37 -10.80 15.17
CA ASP A 158 -13.39 -10.11 16.02
C ASP A 158 -12.03 -9.96 15.30
N SER A 159 -11.61 -10.96 14.52
CA SER A 159 -10.41 -10.89 13.67
C SER A 159 -10.54 -9.82 12.58
N PHE A 160 -11.68 -9.76 11.90
CA PHE A 160 -11.97 -8.73 10.89
C PHE A 160 -11.96 -7.33 11.52
N LEU A 161 -12.60 -7.15 12.67
CA LEU A 161 -12.62 -5.87 13.39
C LEU A 161 -11.21 -5.44 13.81
N SER A 162 -10.36 -6.38 14.23
CA SER A 162 -8.96 -6.10 14.54
C SER A 162 -8.19 -5.60 13.31
N LEU A 163 -8.33 -6.27 12.17
CA LEU A 163 -7.69 -5.85 10.91
C LEU A 163 -8.23 -4.50 10.43
N TYR A 164 -9.54 -4.29 10.50
CA TYR A 164 -10.18 -3.02 10.15
C TYR A 164 -9.67 -1.86 11.02
N GLN A 165 -9.48 -2.08 12.32
CA GLN A 165 -8.91 -1.06 13.22
C GLN A 165 -7.46 -0.68 12.86
N ILE A 166 -6.68 -1.60 12.28
CA ILE A 166 -5.31 -1.30 11.82
C ILE A 166 -5.33 -0.35 10.63
N ILE A 167 -6.23 -0.55 9.67
CA ILE A 167 -6.34 0.30 8.46
C ILE A 167 -7.21 1.54 8.66
N TYR A 168 -8.03 1.60 9.71
CA TYR A 168 -8.99 2.68 9.95
C TYR A 168 -8.41 4.09 9.84
N PRO A 169 -7.24 4.41 10.42
CA PRO A 169 -6.65 5.75 10.28
C PRO A 169 -6.33 6.08 8.83
N SER A 170 -5.75 5.13 8.08
CA SER A 170 -5.39 5.31 6.66
C SER A 170 -6.62 5.45 5.77
N LEU A 171 -7.65 4.62 6.00
CA LEU A 171 -8.93 4.76 5.30
C LEU A 171 -9.53 6.16 5.47
N LYS A 172 -9.44 6.72 6.67
CA LYS A 172 -9.95 8.07 6.96
C LYS A 172 -9.17 9.18 6.26
N LEU A 173 -7.91 8.92 5.91
CA LEU A 173 -7.02 9.86 5.25
C LEU A 173 -7.17 9.80 3.72
N ASP A 174 -7.26 8.60 3.17
CA ASP A 174 -7.12 8.38 1.73
C ASP A 174 -8.45 8.22 0.99
N VAL A 175 -9.52 7.84 1.70
CA VAL A 175 -10.82 7.56 1.09
C VAL A 175 -11.75 8.77 1.26
N SER A 176 -12.68 8.95 0.31
CA SER A 176 -13.67 10.03 0.39
C SER A 176 -14.51 9.94 1.68
N ALA A 177 -14.84 11.09 2.27
CA ALA A 177 -15.59 11.14 3.52
C ALA A 177 -16.94 10.40 3.47
N ALA A 178 -17.61 10.42 2.31
CA ALA A 178 -18.89 9.73 2.12
C ALA A 178 -18.72 8.21 2.18
N GLN A 179 -17.76 7.68 1.42
CA GLN A 179 -17.48 6.25 1.33
C GLN A 179 -16.89 5.70 2.63
N PHE A 180 -16.00 6.46 3.30
CA PHE A 180 -15.53 6.12 4.63
C PHE A 180 -16.69 6.03 5.64
N GLN A 181 -17.63 6.97 5.60
CA GLN A 181 -18.78 6.97 6.50
C GLN A 181 -19.73 5.79 6.22
N GLU A 182 -19.98 5.47 4.96
CA GLU A 182 -20.78 4.32 4.54
C GLU A 182 -20.15 3.00 5.01
N LEU A 183 -18.89 2.77 4.67
CA LEU A 183 -18.12 1.60 5.12
C LEU A 183 -18.14 1.48 6.64
N ASN A 184 -17.82 2.56 7.35
CA ASN A 184 -17.74 2.53 8.81
C ASN A 184 -19.11 2.24 9.46
N SER A 185 -20.20 2.74 8.88
CA SER A 185 -21.55 2.47 9.40
C SER A 185 -21.90 0.99 9.28
N LEU A 186 -21.53 0.35 8.16
CA LEU A 186 -21.73 -1.08 7.96
C LEU A 186 -20.88 -1.91 8.92
N VAL A 187 -19.62 -1.55 9.15
CA VAL A 187 -18.76 -2.23 10.14
C VAL A 187 -19.32 -2.08 11.56
N GLU A 188 -19.81 -0.90 11.93
CA GLU A 188 -20.44 -0.66 13.23
C GLU A 188 -21.73 -1.47 13.39
N PHE A 189 -22.54 -1.58 12.33
CA PHE A 189 -23.73 -2.43 12.30
C PHE A 189 -23.37 -3.90 12.58
N MET A 190 -22.36 -4.44 11.89
CA MET A 190 -21.89 -5.81 12.08
C MET A 190 -21.47 -6.09 13.52
N ASN A 191 -20.75 -5.15 14.14
CA ASN A 191 -20.29 -5.29 15.51
C ASN A 191 -21.45 -5.20 16.52
N THR A 192 -22.34 -4.21 16.34
CA THR A 192 -23.44 -3.90 17.27
C THR A 192 -24.54 -4.97 17.22
N TYR A 193 -24.87 -5.42 16.02
CA TYR A 193 -25.97 -6.34 15.76
C TYR A 193 -25.51 -7.75 15.42
N ARG A 194 -24.30 -8.14 15.88
CA ARG A 194 -23.67 -9.45 15.60
C ARG A 194 -24.60 -10.67 15.75
N LEU A 195 -25.47 -10.67 16.76
CA LEU A 195 -26.43 -11.76 16.99
C LEU A 195 -27.54 -11.78 15.94
N GLN A 196 -28.01 -10.61 15.51
CA GLN A 196 -29.06 -10.49 14.48
C GLN A 196 -28.50 -10.91 13.13
N VAL A 197 -27.33 -10.38 12.78
CA VAL A 197 -26.57 -10.74 11.58
C VAL A 197 -26.37 -12.25 11.48
N PHE A 198 -25.93 -12.90 12.55
CA PHE A 198 -25.74 -14.36 12.53
C PHE A 198 -27.06 -15.13 12.37
N ASN A 199 -28.13 -14.71 13.05
CA ASN A 199 -29.41 -15.42 13.06
C ASN A 199 -30.24 -15.20 11.79
N GLN A 200 -30.00 -14.11 11.04
CA GLN A 200 -30.69 -13.78 9.80
C GLN A 200 -30.00 -14.40 8.58
N GLN A 201 -29.72 -15.71 8.63
CA GLN A 201 -29.04 -16.46 7.55
C GLN A 201 -29.68 -16.30 6.15
N GLY A 202 -30.95 -15.90 6.08
CA GLY A 202 -31.67 -15.67 4.82
C GLY A 202 -31.65 -14.24 4.30
N ASP A 203 -31.14 -13.28 5.09
CA ASP A 203 -31.11 -11.85 4.77
C ASP A 203 -29.68 -11.32 5.00
N LEU A 204 -28.80 -11.65 4.06
CA LEU A 204 -27.39 -11.28 4.06
C LEU A 204 -27.15 -9.95 3.33
N GLU A 205 -28.15 -9.07 3.28
CA GLU A 205 -28.07 -7.83 2.53
C GLU A 205 -26.93 -6.96 3.05
N GLU A 206 -26.86 -6.68 4.35
CA GLU A 206 -25.81 -5.85 4.95
C GLU A 206 -24.43 -6.53 4.91
N VAL A 207 -24.39 -7.86 4.98
CA VAL A 207 -23.13 -8.64 4.85
C VAL A 207 -22.61 -8.57 3.41
N THR A 208 -23.50 -8.66 2.42
CA THR A 208 -23.11 -8.56 1.01
C THR A 208 -22.75 -7.12 0.65
N GLN A 209 -23.48 -6.14 1.19
CA GLN A 209 -23.20 -4.73 0.98
C GLN A 209 -21.83 -4.35 1.54
N LEU A 210 -21.50 -4.76 2.77
CA LEU A 210 -20.19 -4.50 3.35
C LEU A 210 -19.05 -5.17 2.55
N GLU A 211 -19.26 -6.38 2.01
CA GLU A 211 -18.27 -7.00 1.12
C GLU A 211 -18.02 -6.15 -0.14
N SER A 212 -19.09 -5.62 -0.75
CA SER A 212 -19.00 -4.75 -1.92
C SER A 212 -18.27 -3.46 -1.59
N GLU A 213 -18.63 -2.79 -0.49
CA GLU A 213 -17.99 -1.53 -0.09
C GLU A 213 -16.51 -1.71 0.25
N LEU A 214 -16.15 -2.83 0.90
CA LEU A 214 -14.74 -3.18 1.11
C LEU A 214 -14.02 -3.36 -0.23
N GLN A 215 -14.61 -4.09 -1.18
CA GLN A 215 -14.02 -4.27 -2.51
C GLN A 215 -13.85 -2.92 -3.22
N ASP A 216 -14.86 -2.06 -3.20
CA ASP A 216 -14.82 -0.77 -3.88
C ASP A 216 -13.75 0.14 -3.30
N VAL A 217 -13.60 0.17 -1.96
CA VAL A 217 -12.56 0.93 -1.27
C VAL A 217 -11.15 0.45 -1.63
N PHE A 218 -10.93 -0.86 -1.70
CA PHE A 218 -9.63 -1.40 -2.14
C PHE A 218 -9.41 -1.24 -3.65
N ASN A 219 -10.47 -1.31 -4.47
CA ASN A 219 -10.40 -1.24 -5.93
C ASN A 219 -10.17 0.18 -6.48
N GLN A 220 -10.69 1.20 -5.81
CA GLN A 220 -10.61 2.59 -6.25
C GLN A 220 -9.18 3.07 -6.47
N LEU A 221 -8.22 2.51 -5.72
CA LEU A 221 -6.80 2.85 -5.85
C LEU A 221 -6.11 2.12 -7.02
N TYR A 222 -6.64 0.98 -7.47
CA TYR A 222 -6.17 0.31 -8.69
C TYR A 222 -6.79 0.92 -9.97
N GLU A 223 -7.94 1.59 -9.88
CA GLU A 223 -8.60 2.22 -11.03
C GLU A 223 -7.88 3.50 -11.50
N ASP A 224 -7.25 4.26 -10.60
CA ASP A 224 -6.39 5.40 -10.97
C ASP A 224 -5.06 4.94 -11.61
N GLU A 225 -4.65 3.68 -11.41
CA GLU A 225 -3.43 3.10 -11.99
C GLU A 225 -3.65 2.19 -13.20
N ALA A 226 -4.88 1.78 -13.47
CA ALA A 226 -5.24 1.08 -14.69
C ALA A 226 -5.31 2.09 -15.84
N ASP A 227 -4.17 2.72 -16.11
CA ASP A 227 -3.92 3.47 -17.33
C ASP A 227 -4.40 2.57 -18.48
N PRO A 228 -5.48 2.93 -19.21
CA PRO A 228 -6.08 2.07 -20.23
C PRO A 228 -5.04 1.60 -21.27
N SER A 229 -3.93 2.34 -21.35
CA SER A 229 -2.71 2.04 -22.08
C SER A 229 -2.10 0.67 -21.75
N LEU A 230 -2.11 0.18 -20.50
CA LEU A 230 -1.44 -1.07 -20.10
C LEU A 230 -2.13 -2.31 -20.68
N TRP A 231 -3.46 -2.37 -20.65
CA TRP A 231 -4.21 -3.42 -21.35
C TRP A 231 -3.99 -3.35 -22.86
N TRP A 232 -3.95 -2.16 -23.43
CA TRP A 232 -3.61 -1.98 -24.85
C TRP A 232 -2.17 -2.41 -25.17
N VAL A 233 -1.22 -2.23 -24.26
CA VAL A 233 0.18 -2.67 -24.40
C VAL A 233 0.29 -4.20 -24.29
N ILE A 234 -0.39 -4.82 -23.32
CA ILE A 234 -0.43 -6.28 -23.16
C ILE A 234 -1.10 -6.93 -24.37
N ILE A 235 -2.24 -6.38 -24.82
CA ILE A 235 -2.97 -6.88 -25.99
C ILE A 235 -2.14 -6.67 -27.27
N SER A 236 -1.54 -5.50 -27.47
CA SER A 236 -0.73 -5.22 -28.67
C SER A 236 0.52 -6.09 -28.73
N THR A 237 1.28 -6.18 -27.64
CA THR A 237 2.50 -7.01 -27.58
C THR A 237 2.17 -8.50 -27.68
N GLY A 238 1.13 -8.96 -26.96
CA GLY A 238 0.63 -10.33 -27.03
C GLY A 238 0.12 -10.72 -28.42
N SER A 239 -0.58 -9.81 -29.11
CA SER A 239 -1.10 -10.07 -30.46
C SER A 239 0.01 -10.31 -31.49
N ILE A 240 1.13 -9.59 -31.41
CA ILE A 240 2.28 -9.77 -32.30
C ILE A 240 2.92 -11.16 -32.08
N ILE A 241 3.05 -11.59 -30.82
CA ILE A 241 3.58 -12.92 -30.49
C ILE A 241 2.64 -14.01 -31.02
N ILE A 242 1.34 -13.89 -30.79
CA ILE A 242 0.35 -14.87 -31.27
C ILE A 242 0.33 -14.91 -32.81
N LEU A 243 0.37 -13.77 -33.48
CA LEU A 243 0.39 -13.67 -34.94
C LEU A 243 1.65 -14.29 -35.55
N THR A 244 2.82 -14.00 -34.96
CA THR A 244 4.09 -14.56 -35.44
C THR A 244 4.10 -16.07 -35.26
N LEU A 245 3.76 -16.59 -34.07
CA LEU A 245 3.68 -18.03 -33.80
C LEU A 245 2.64 -18.74 -34.68
N SER A 246 1.49 -18.11 -34.91
CA SER A 246 0.46 -18.64 -35.82
C SER A 246 0.98 -18.73 -37.25
N TYR A 247 1.71 -17.71 -37.72
CA TYR A 247 2.31 -17.71 -39.06
C TYR A 247 3.38 -18.79 -39.22
N VAL A 248 4.32 -18.92 -38.29
CA VAL A 248 5.36 -19.96 -38.38
C VAL A 248 4.77 -21.36 -38.22
N GLY A 249 3.80 -21.53 -37.34
CA GLY A 249 3.06 -22.78 -37.15
C GLY A 249 2.33 -23.21 -38.42
N TRP A 250 1.62 -22.30 -39.07
CA TRP A 250 0.95 -22.56 -40.35
C TRP A 250 1.93 -22.89 -41.47
N ARG A 251 3.05 -22.16 -41.55
CA ARG A 251 4.10 -22.41 -42.54
C ARG A 251 4.74 -23.79 -42.36
N LYS A 252 5.01 -24.20 -41.11
CA LYS A 252 5.53 -25.54 -40.78
C LYS A 252 4.55 -26.64 -41.16
N TYR A 253 3.26 -26.46 -40.86
CA TYR A 253 2.22 -27.41 -41.25
C TYR A 253 2.15 -27.64 -42.77
N LEU A 254 2.27 -26.56 -43.57
CA LEU A 254 2.30 -26.66 -45.03
C LEU A 254 3.60 -27.33 -45.54
N GLY A 255 4.73 -27.06 -44.90
CA GLY A 255 6.02 -27.70 -45.19
C GLY A 255 5.96 -29.22 -45.01
N ASP A 256 5.52 -29.67 -43.84
CA ASP A 256 5.36 -31.10 -43.52
C ASP A 256 4.40 -31.81 -44.49
N LYS A 257 3.35 -31.10 -44.94
CA LYS A 257 2.36 -31.64 -45.89
C LYS A 257 2.93 -31.76 -47.31
N ALA A 258 3.85 -30.88 -47.71
CA ALA A 258 4.53 -30.95 -49.00
C ALA A 258 5.61 -32.03 -49.03
N GLU A 259 6.33 -32.22 -47.92
CA GLU A 259 7.38 -33.23 -47.80
C GLU A 259 6.79 -34.66 -47.80
N LYS A 260 5.68 -34.87 -47.07
CA LYS A 260 4.91 -36.14 -47.08
C LYS A 260 4.29 -36.47 -48.45
N ARG A 261 4.07 -35.47 -49.32
CA ARG A 261 3.59 -35.68 -50.70
C ARG A 261 4.70 -36.04 -51.67
N LYS A 262 5.95 -35.64 -51.41
CA LYS A 262 7.12 -36.00 -52.23
C LYS A 262 7.60 -37.44 -51.95
N THR A 263 7.54 -37.89 -50.69
CA THR A 263 7.87 -39.28 -50.31
C THR A 263 6.82 -40.31 -50.74
N LYS A 264 5.61 -39.90 -51.13
CA LYS A 264 4.56 -40.79 -51.68
C LYS A 264 4.56 -40.93 -53.21
N LYS A 265 5.43 -40.19 -53.91
CA LYS A 265 5.55 -40.20 -55.39
C LYS A 265 6.95 -40.62 -55.88
N GLY A 266 7.80 -41.13 -54.99
CA GLY A 266 9.08 -41.76 -55.32
C GLY A 266 8.97 -43.27 -55.26
#